data_AF-A0A1I6QH65-F1
#
_entry.id   AF-A0A1I6QH65-F1
#
_cell.length_a   1.000
_cell.length_b   1.000
_cell.length_c   1.000
_cell.angle_alpha   90.00
_cell.angle_beta   90.00
_cell.angle_gamma   90.00
#
_symmetry.space_group_name_H-M   'P 1'
#
loop_
_entity.id
_entity.type
_entity.pdbx_description
1 polymer ?
#
loop_
_entity_poly.entity_id
_entity_poly.type
_entity_poly.pdbx_seq_one_letter_code
_entity_poly.pdbx_strand_id
1 'polypeptide(L)'
;MSKIMTVDILSSIKGAQPSEAVNKLFDVIKNAHTNNNSLNNVNYNCVSVNDLREDLVVESSAIEKELIIENFPNKKNGYLVVAKIIED
;
A
#
# COMPACT_ATOMS: atom_id res chain seq x y z
N MET A 1 13.47 -18.41 21.87
CA MET A 1 14.80 -17.96 21.39
C MET A 1 14.61 -17.30 20.04
N SER A 2 14.86 -15.98 19.93
CA SER A 2 14.83 -15.26 18.65
C SER A 2 16.00 -15.75 17.80
N LYS A 3 15.71 -16.25 16.59
CA LYS A 3 16.75 -16.65 15.63
C LYS A 3 17.39 -15.37 15.08
N ILE A 4 18.56 -15.02 15.58
CA ILE A 4 19.38 -13.91 15.05
C ILE A 4 19.88 -14.34 13.67
N MET A 5 19.34 -13.72 12.62
CA MET A 5 19.84 -13.84 11.24
C MET A 5 21.07 -12.93 11.11
N THR A 6 22.22 -13.48 10.75
CA THR A 6 23.42 -12.67 10.47
C THR A 6 23.28 -12.00 9.09
N VAL A 7 23.95 -10.86 8.91
CA VAL A 7 23.88 -10.05 7.67
C VAL A 7 24.21 -10.89 6.42
N ASP A 8 25.12 -11.85 6.56
CA ASP A 8 25.53 -12.78 5.49
C ASP A 8 24.40 -13.72 5.02
N ILE A 9 23.37 -13.93 5.84
CA ILE A 9 22.20 -14.76 5.50
C ILE A 9 21.13 -13.92 4.77
N LEU A 10 21.08 -12.61 5.04
CA LEU A 10 20.12 -11.67 4.42
C LEU A 10 20.65 -11.07 3.11
N SER A 11 21.97 -10.90 3.01
CA SER A 11 22.66 -10.55 1.77
C SER A 11 22.81 -11.82 0.95
N SER A 12 21.98 -12.00 -0.09
CA SER A 12 22.01 -13.15 -1.02
C SER A 12 23.34 -13.38 -1.78
N ILE A 13 24.41 -12.66 -1.42
CA ILE A 13 25.75 -12.74 -1.99
C ILE A 13 26.64 -13.49 -1.01
N LYS A 14 26.77 -14.80 -1.24
CA LYS A 14 27.66 -15.69 -0.48
C LYS A 14 29.12 -15.24 -0.66
N GLY A 15 29.72 -14.64 0.38
CA GLY A 15 31.15 -14.31 0.43
C GLY A 15 31.55 -12.84 0.27
N ALA A 16 30.60 -11.90 0.19
CA ALA A 16 30.92 -10.48 0.25
C ALA A 16 31.18 -10.02 1.69
N GLN A 17 32.29 -9.31 1.94
CA GLN A 17 32.53 -8.69 3.24
C GLN A 17 31.41 -7.66 3.52
N PRO A 18 30.77 -7.70 4.69
CA PRO A 18 29.69 -6.78 5.01
C PRO A 18 30.22 -5.35 5.03
N SER A 19 29.58 -4.47 4.27
CA SER A 19 29.97 -3.06 4.19
C SER A 19 29.86 -2.40 5.57
N GLU A 20 30.93 -1.74 6.00
CA GLU A 20 30.98 -1.02 7.28
C GLU A 20 29.87 0.04 7.38
N ALA A 21 29.52 0.68 6.26
CA ALA A 21 28.44 1.65 6.17
C ALA A 21 27.06 1.01 6.42
N VAL A 22 26.86 -0.22 5.96
CA VAL A 22 25.62 -0.99 6.14
C VAL A 22 25.49 -1.44 7.59
N ASN A 23 26.58 -1.92 8.20
CA ASN A 23 26.60 -2.27 9.62
C ASN A 23 26.28 -1.05 10.50
N LYS A 24 26.91 0.11 10.22
CA LYS A 24 26.60 1.38 10.89
C LYS A 24 25.13 1.78 10.76
N LEU A 25 24.54 1.61 9.58
CA LEU A 25 23.11 1.88 9.35
C LEU A 25 22.23 0.96 10.22
N PHE A 26 22.52 -0.34 10.24
CA PHE A 26 21.77 -1.28 11.06
C PHE A 26 21.90 -1.02 12.56
N ASP A 27 23.07 -0.60 13.02
CA ASP A 27 23.29 -0.24 14.42
C ASP A 27 22.51 1.03 14.80
N VAL A 28 22.45 2.03 13.91
CA VAL A 28 21.59 3.21 14.09
C VAL A 28 20.12 2.81 14.18
N ILE A 29 19.64 1.94 13.29
CA ILE A 29 18.24 1.48 13.29
C ILE A 29 17.90 0.67 14.55
N LYS A 30 18.78 -0.24 14.98
CA LYS A 30 18.59 -1.02 16.22
C LYS A 30 18.48 -0.12 17.44
N ASN A 31 19.27 0.95 17.48
CA ASN A 31 19.27 1.90 18.59
C ASN A 31 18.21 3.01 18.46
N ALA A 32 17.48 3.07 17.33
CA ALA A 32 16.45 4.08 17.08
C ALA A 32 15.13 3.84 17.84
N HIS A 33 14.98 2.71 18.56
CA HIS A 33 13.77 2.39 19.29
C HIS A 33 13.93 2.56 20.80
N THR A 34 13.50 3.70 21.35
CA THR A 34 13.58 4.01 22.79
C THR A 34 12.24 4.19 23.49
N ASN A 35 11.10 3.86 22.87
CA ASN A 35 9.83 3.87 23.58
C ASN A 35 8.88 2.78 23.07
N ASN A 36 8.58 1.83 23.95
CA ASN A 36 7.51 0.82 23.82
C ASN A 36 6.11 1.45 23.88
N ASN A 37 5.87 2.54 23.16
CA ASN A 37 4.55 3.15 23.00
C ASN A 37 3.95 2.79 21.62
N SER A 38 4.22 1.56 21.15
CA SER A 38 3.59 1.01 19.93
C SER A 38 2.06 0.99 20.00
N LEU A 39 1.45 1.20 21.18
CA LEU A 39 0.01 1.22 21.38
C LEU A 39 -0.64 2.62 21.28
N ASN A 40 0.14 3.71 21.35
CA ASN A 40 -0.39 5.07 21.44
C ASN A 40 -0.31 5.88 20.13
N ASN A 41 0.31 5.33 19.09
CA ASN A 41 0.41 5.99 17.78
C ASN A 41 0.05 5.05 16.63
N VAL A 42 -0.83 4.08 16.90
CA VAL A 42 -1.59 3.45 15.83
C VAL A 42 -2.74 4.41 15.57
N ASN A 43 -2.69 5.14 14.47
CA ASN A 43 -3.88 5.82 13.96
C ASN A 43 -4.85 4.70 13.61
N TYR A 44 -5.70 4.30 14.56
CA TYR A 44 -6.70 3.28 14.34
C TYR A 44 -7.60 3.84 13.24
N ASN A 45 -7.47 3.31 12.03
CA ASN A 45 -8.35 3.63 10.92
C ASN A 45 -9.70 2.92 11.13
N CYS A 46 -10.33 3.20 12.27
CA CYS A 46 -11.64 2.70 12.64
C CYS A 46 -12.67 3.78 12.34
N VAL A 47 -13.72 3.40 11.62
CA VAL A 47 -14.87 4.25 11.34
C VAL A 47 -15.87 4.14 12.49
N SER A 48 -16.41 5.27 12.95
CA SER A 48 -17.53 5.26 13.89
C SER A 48 -18.78 4.75 13.18
N VAL A 49 -19.68 4.09 13.90
CA VAL A 49 -21.01 3.71 13.37
C VAL A 49 -21.77 4.95 12.89
N ASN A 50 -21.54 6.10 13.54
CA ASN A 50 -22.15 7.38 13.18
C ASN A 50 -21.60 7.98 11.87
N ASP A 51 -20.45 7.49 11.38
CA ASP A 51 -19.81 7.97 10.15
C ASP A 51 -20.13 7.06 8.95
N LEU A 52 -20.99 6.06 9.12
CA LEU A 52 -21.43 5.19 8.05
C LEU A 52 -22.43 5.91 7.14
N ARG A 53 -22.29 5.72 5.83
CA ARG A 53 -23.27 6.21 4.85
C ARG A 53 -24.60 5.49 5.02
N GLU A 54 -25.69 6.22 4.89
CA GLU A 54 -27.05 5.67 4.88
C GLU A 54 -27.27 4.75 3.66
N ASP A 55 -28.09 3.72 3.84
CA ASP A 55 -28.47 2.78 2.77
C ASP A 55 -29.60 3.36 1.91
N LEU A 56 -29.27 4.41 1.16
CA LEU A 56 -30.18 5.09 0.24
C LEU A 56 -29.63 5.04 -1.18
N VAL A 57 -30.56 4.91 -2.15
CA VAL A 57 -30.26 4.98 -3.58
C VAL A 57 -30.11 6.44 -3.99
N VAL A 58 -28.96 6.77 -4.60
CA VAL A 58 -28.68 8.08 -5.16
C VAL A 58 -28.41 7.90 -6.65
N GLU A 59 -29.32 8.38 -7.48
CA GLU A 59 -29.19 8.30 -8.94
C GLU A 59 -28.30 9.42 -9.48
N SER A 60 -27.33 9.08 -10.34
CA SER A 60 -26.53 10.08 -11.05
C SER A 60 -27.36 10.82 -12.09
N SER A 61 -27.07 12.11 -12.26
CA SER A 61 -27.76 12.94 -13.26
C SER A 61 -27.40 12.52 -14.70
N ALA A 62 -28.25 12.86 -15.67
CA ALA A 62 -27.96 12.58 -17.08
C ALA A 62 -26.66 13.26 -17.55
N ILE A 63 -26.42 14.50 -17.11
CA ILE A 63 -25.23 15.28 -17.43
C ILE A 63 -23.96 14.62 -16.86
N GLU A 64 -24.03 14.14 -15.63
CA GLU A 64 -22.91 13.45 -14.98
C GLU A 64 -22.55 12.15 -15.71
N LYS A 65 -23.55 11.35 -16.09
CA LYS A 65 -23.35 10.13 -16.88
C LYS A 65 -22.69 10.44 -18.24
N GLU A 66 -23.09 11.53 -18.88
CA GLU A 66 -22.51 11.98 -20.15
C GLU A 66 -21.04 12.43 -19.97
N LEU A 67 -20.76 13.26 -18.95
CA LEU A 67 -19.41 13.72 -18.62
C LEU A 67 -18.46 12.53 -18.36
N ILE A 68 -18.91 11.50 -17.66
CA ILE A 68 -18.13 10.28 -17.41
C ILE A 68 -17.75 9.60 -18.74
N ILE A 69 -18.72 9.43 -19.64
CA ILE A 69 -18.52 8.76 -20.94
C ILE A 69 -17.60 9.58 -21.85
N GLU A 70 -17.67 10.92 -21.79
CA GLU A 70 -16.76 11.80 -22.53
C GLU A 70 -15.29 11.61 -22.13
N ASN A 71 -15.04 11.30 -20.86
CA ASN A 71 -13.69 11.09 -20.33
C ASN A 71 -13.12 9.68 -20.59
N PHE A 72 -13.87 8.78 -21.24
CA PHE A 72 -13.36 7.45 -21.54
C PHE A 72 -12.24 7.50 -22.60
N PRO A 73 -11.05 6.93 -22.34
CA PRO A 73 -9.95 6.92 -23.31
C PRO A 73 -10.30 6.13 -24.57
N ASN A 74 -11.07 5.05 -24.44
CA ASN A 74 -11.64 4.29 -25.54
C ASN A 74 -13.08 3.93 -25.19
N LYS A 75 -14.04 4.22 -26.08
CA LYS A 75 -15.47 3.96 -25.84
C LYS A 75 -16.14 3.24 -27.00
N LYS A 76 -17.07 2.35 -26.69
CA LYS A 76 -17.91 1.65 -27.66
C LYS A 76 -19.31 1.45 -27.08
N ASN A 77 -20.34 1.95 -27.77
CA ASN A 77 -21.74 1.79 -27.38
C ASN A 77 -22.05 2.23 -25.93
N GLY A 78 -21.38 3.27 -25.43
CA GLY A 78 -21.54 3.76 -24.05
C GLY A 78 -20.71 3.01 -23.01
N TYR A 79 -19.92 2.01 -23.41
CA TYR A 79 -19.02 1.25 -22.52
C TYR A 79 -17.57 1.71 -22.68
N LEU A 80 -16.83 1.72 -21.56
CA LEU A 80 -15.37 1.85 -21.54
C LEU A 80 -14.76 0.57 -22.10
N VAL A 81 -13.91 0.71 -23.13
CA VAL A 81 -13.23 -0.42 -23.76
C VAL A 81 -11.82 -0.55 -23.22
N VAL A 82 -11.49 -1.74 -22.74
CA VAL A 82 -10.16 -2.11 -22.25
C VAL A 82 -9.66 -3.35 -22.99
N ALA A 83 -8.33 -3.50 -23.07
CA ALA A 83 -7.74 -4.70 -23.60
C ALA A 83 -8.04 -5.88 -22.67
N LYS A 84 -8.51 -6.99 -23.24
CA LYS A 84 -8.62 -8.26 -22.50
C LYS A 84 -7.22 -8.81 -22.32
N ILE A 85 -6.75 -8.87 -21.07
CA ILE A 85 -5.49 -9.55 -20.76
C ILE A 85 -5.76 -11.06 -20.81
N ILE A 86 -4.98 -11.76 -21.61
CA ILE A 86 -4.91 -13.22 -21.64
C ILE A 86 -3.44 -13.51 -21.40
N GLU A 87 -3.13 -14.22 -20.31
CA GLU A 87 -1.76 -14.69 -20.02
C GLU A 87 -1.47 -15.92 -20.90
N ASP A 88 -0.25 -16.01 -21.43
CA ASP A 88 0.24 -17.12 -22.26
C ASP A 88 0.45 -18.41 -21.44
#